data_AF-A0AA35U8L3-F1
#
_entry.id   AF-A0AA35U8L3-F1
#
_cell.length_a   1.000
_cell.length_b   1.000
_cell.length_c   1.000
_cell.angle_alpha   90.00
_cell.angle_beta   90.00
_cell.angle_gamma   90.00
#
_symmetry.space_group_name_H-M   'P 1'
#
loop_
_entity.id
_entity.type
_entity.pdbx_description
1 polymer ?
#
loop_
_entity_poly.entity_id
_entity_poly.type
_entity_poly.pdbx_seq_one_letter_code
_entity_poly.pdbx_strand_id
1 'polypeptide(L)'
;MSDKNKKDWNKSEKSGTLSERIAKFEAKTTAKKQKHKSRQLPAAGMALAGRVATELVAGIAVGAFAGWLIDRWLGTTPAFMLVLFFLGAAGGMMNIWRLLNGKGMGAGYFSDHRENNASAPTKTGAEDKKD
;
A
#
# COMPACT_ATOMS: atom_id res chain seq x y z
N MET A 1 -38.58 -7.69 -50.24
CA MET A 1 -37.13 -7.58 -50.53
C MET A 1 -36.73 -6.11 -50.38
N SER A 2 -35.61 -5.64 -49.81
CA SER A 2 -34.60 -6.17 -48.88
C SER A 2 -33.61 -5.01 -48.63
N ASP A 3 -33.95 -4.05 -47.76
CA ASP A 3 -33.09 -2.87 -47.47
C ASP A 3 -32.53 -2.89 -46.03
N LYS A 4 -32.07 -4.06 -45.58
CA LYS A 4 -31.37 -4.22 -44.28
C LYS A 4 -29.84 -4.36 -44.41
N ASN A 5 -29.30 -4.41 -45.63
CA ASN A 5 -27.91 -4.84 -45.93
C ASN A 5 -26.89 -3.68 -46.15
N LYS A 6 -27.22 -2.44 -45.76
CA LYS A 6 -26.29 -1.29 -45.91
C LYS A 6 -25.79 -0.72 -44.57
N LYS A 7 -26.37 -1.11 -43.44
CA LYS A 7 -26.04 -0.53 -42.11
C LYS A 7 -25.00 -1.34 -41.33
N ASP A 8 -24.76 -2.55 -41.76
CA ASP A 8 -23.90 -3.57 -41.17
C ASP A 8 -22.45 -3.49 -41.69
N TRP A 9 -22.23 -3.12 -42.95
CA TRP A 9 -20.90 -3.02 -43.57
C TRP A 9 -20.02 -1.89 -43.00
N ASN A 10 -20.60 -0.73 -42.69
CA ASN A 10 -19.86 0.44 -42.17
C ASN A 10 -19.57 0.34 -40.65
N LYS A 11 -20.19 -0.62 -39.96
CA LYS A 11 -20.09 -0.76 -38.50
C LYS A 11 -18.86 -1.57 -38.10
N SER A 12 -18.51 -2.61 -38.86
CA SER A 12 -17.37 -3.48 -38.59
C SER A 12 -16.02 -2.76 -38.82
N GLU A 13 -15.89 -2.01 -39.91
CA GLU A 13 -14.67 -1.24 -40.24
C GLU A 13 -14.36 -0.16 -39.18
N LYS A 14 -15.40 0.56 -38.74
CA LYS A 14 -15.26 1.57 -37.66
C LYS A 14 -14.97 0.95 -36.30
N SER A 15 -15.51 -0.23 -36.00
CA SER A 15 -15.20 -0.93 -34.75
C SER A 15 -13.77 -1.48 -34.71
N GLY A 16 -13.25 -2.01 -35.83
CA GLY A 16 -11.88 -2.55 -35.88
C GLY A 16 -10.83 -1.47 -35.61
N THR A 17 -10.99 -0.30 -36.24
CA THR A 17 -10.05 0.84 -36.05
C THR A 17 -10.15 1.46 -34.65
N LEU A 18 -11.33 1.47 -34.03
CA LEU A 18 -11.51 1.97 -32.67
C LEU A 18 -10.93 0.99 -31.63
N SER A 19 -11.17 -0.31 -31.79
CA SER A 19 -10.60 -1.35 -30.93
C SER A 19 -9.08 -1.37 -30.99
N GLU A 20 -8.48 -1.17 -32.17
CA GLU A 20 -7.03 -1.11 -32.31
C GLU A 20 -6.42 0.13 -31.64
N ARG A 21 -7.12 1.27 -31.71
CA ARG A 21 -6.73 2.49 -30.99
C ARG A 21 -6.83 2.30 -29.49
N ILE A 22 -7.93 1.73 -28.98
CA ILE A 22 -8.11 1.42 -27.56
C ILE A 22 -7.00 0.47 -27.07
N ALA A 23 -6.72 -0.61 -27.80
CA ALA A 23 -5.65 -1.55 -27.46
C ALA A 23 -4.26 -0.87 -27.42
N LYS A 24 -3.95 0.01 -28.38
CA LYS A 24 -2.70 0.80 -28.37
C LYS A 24 -2.62 1.79 -27.21
N PHE A 25 -3.74 2.40 -26.82
CA PHE A 25 -3.80 3.29 -25.66
C PHE A 25 -3.68 2.50 -24.35
N GLU A 26 -4.38 1.38 -24.21
CA GLU A 26 -4.27 0.50 -23.05
C GLU A 26 -2.85 -0.03 -22.89
N ALA A 27 -2.21 -0.52 -23.96
CA ALA A 27 -0.82 -0.98 -23.94
C ALA A 27 0.18 0.12 -23.53
N LYS A 28 -0.02 1.36 -23.99
CA LYS A 28 0.81 2.50 -23.57
C LYS A 28 0.54 2.92 -22.12
N THR A 29 -0.70 2.78 -21.65
CA THR A 29 -1.11 3.15 -20.30
C THR A 29 -0.66 2.10 -19.28
N THR A 30 -0.74 0.82 -19.60
CA THR A 30 -0.21 -0.29 -18.78
C THR A 30 1.31 -0.26 -18.73
N ALA A 31 2.00 -0.05 -19.86
CA ALA A 31 3.46 0.09 -19.88
C ALA A 31 3.96 1.31 -19.10
N LYS A 32 3.26 2.46 -19.15
CA LYS A 32 3.59 3.63 -18.31
C LYS A 32 3.28 3.40 -16.84
N LYS A 33 2.15 2.77 -16.49
CA LYS A 33 1.82 2.40 -15.10
C LYS A 33 2.83 1.43 -14.51
N GLN A 34 3.30 0.44 -15.29
CA GLN A 34 4.34 -0.50 -14.85
C GLN A 34 5.71 0.18 -14.68
N LYS A 35 6.10 1.11 -15.56
CA LYS A 35 7.34 1.88 -15.41
C LYS A 35 7.35 2.83 -14.21
N HIS A 36 6.19 3.37 -13.83
CA HIS A 36 6.07 4.25 -12.66
C HIS A 36 6.03 3.46 -11.34
N LYS A 37 5.43 2.26 -11.36
CA LYS A 37 5.35 1.36 -10.20
C LYS A 37 6.69 0.67 -9.88
N SER A 38 7.59 0.52 -10.85
CA SER A 38 8.91 -0.08 -10.65
C SER A 38 9.98 0.89 -10.12
N ARG A 39 9.73 2.21 -10.17
CA ARG A 39 10.66 3.24 -9.64
C ARG A 39 10.27 3.74 -8.25
N GLN A 40 9.05 3.44 -7.79
CA GLN A 40 8.53 3.90 -6.52
C GLN A 40 8.56 2.74 -5.52
N LEU A 41 9.32 2.92 -4.42
CA LEU A 41 9.20 2.02 -3.27
C LEU A 41 7.72 1.86 -2.91
N PRO A 42 7.26 0.65 -2.57
CA PRO A 42 5.86 0.44 -2.18
C PRO A 42 5.48 1.49 -1.13
N ALA A 43 4.34 2.17 -1.29
CA ALA A 43 3.92 3.22 -0.36
C ALA A 43 3.93 2.75 1.10
N ALA A 44 3.65 1.47 1.32
CA ALA A 44 3.77 0.79 2.62
C ALA A 44 5.21 0.80 3.19
N GLY A 45 6.23 0.58 2.35
CA GLY A 45 7.63 0.64 2.76
C GLY A 45 8.09 2.04 3.16
N MET A 46 7.61 3.07 2.45
CA MET A 46 7.87 4.47 2.80
C MET A 46 7.22 4.87 4.13
N ALA A 47 5.95 4.48 4.35
CA ALA A 47 5.26 4.74 5.60
C ALA A 47 5.92 4.03 6.80
N LEU A 48 6.35 2.77 6.61
CA LEU A 48 7.07 2.02 7.63
C LEU A 48 8.43 2.66 7.95
N ALA A 49 9.20 3.03 6.93
CA ALA A 49 10.49 3.70 7.12
C ALA A 49 10.34 5.04 7.85
N GLY A 50 9.33 5.84 7.49
CA GLY A 50 9.04 7.12 8.17
C GLY A 50 8.66 6.92 9.64
N ARG A 51 7.88 5.88 9.96
CA ARG A 51 7.57 5.53 11.35
C ARG A 51 8.83 5.11 12.12
N VAL A 52 9.65 4.23 11.56
CA VAL A 52 10.90 3.80 12.20
C VAL A 52 11.83 4.99 12.46
N ALA A 53 11.95 5.90 11.47
CA ALA A 53 12.77 7.10 11.61
C ALA A 53 12.25 8.03 12.72
N THR A 54 10.94 8.29 12.75
CA THR A 54 10.32 9.17 13.76
C THR A 54 10.39 8.58 15.17
N GLU A 55 10.20 7.28 15.34
CA GLU A 55 10.35 6.59 16.63
C GLU A 55 11.78 6.72 17.17
N LEU A 56 12.79 6.51 16.30
CA LEU A 56 14.19 6.64 16.70
C LEU A 56 14.55 8.07 17.08
N VAL A 57 14.17 9.04 16.22
CA VAL A 57 14.45 10.46 16.44
C VAL A 57 13.75 10.97 17.70
N ALA A 58 12.50 10.55 17.94
CA ALA A 58 11.76 10.94 19.14
C ALA A 58 12.45 10.43 20.42
N GLY A 59 12.86 9.16 20.46
CA GLY A 59 13.55 8.59 21.63
C GLY A 59 14.87 9.31 21.93
N ILE A 60 15.68 9.56 20.90
CA ILE A 60 16.93 10.31 21.02
C ILE A 60 16.69 11.75 21.47
N ALA A 61 15.73 12.45 20.86
CA ALA A 61 15.42 13.84 21.19
C ALA A 61 14.96 13.99 22.64
N VAL A 62 14.08 13.10 23.10
CA VAL A 62 13.61 13.10 24.50
C VAL A 62 14.75 12.81 25.47
N GLY A 63 15.57 11.78 25.20
CA GLY A 63 16.72 11.44 26.04
C GLY A 63 17.76 12.56 26.13
N ALA A 64 18.10 13.16 24.99
CA ALA A 64 19.02 14.29 24.91
C ALA A 64 18.47 15.53 25.63
N PHE A 65 17.20 15.87 25.41
CA PHE A 65 16.56 17.02 26.05
C PHE A 65 16.46 16.85 27.56
N ALA A 66 16.01 15.69 28.03
CA ALA A 66 15.92 15.38 29.45
C ALA A 66 17.31 15.38 30.11
N GLY A 67 18.31 14.77 29.47
CA GLY A 67 19.66 14.74 29.99
C GLY A 67 20.33 16.11 30.01
N TRP A 68 20.09 16.95 29.00
CA TRP A 68 20.54 18.34 29.01
C TRP A 68 19.94 19.15 30.17
N LEU A 69 18.63 18.96 30.44
CA LEU A 69 17.96 19.66 31.53
C LEU A 69 18.55 19.26 32.89
N ILE A 70 18.82 17.96 33.08
CA ILE A 70 19.43 17.41 34.30
C ILE A 70 20.87 17.91 34.46
N ASP A 71 21.69 17.84 33.41
CA ASP A 71 23.08 18.33 33.45
C ASP A 71 23.13 19.83 33.80
N ARG A 72 22.17 20.62 33.26
CA ARG A 72 22.08 22.05 33.56
C ARG A 72 21.68 22.33 35.00
N TRP A 73 20.83 21.50 35.59
CA TRP A 73 20.36 21.66 36.97
C TRP A 73 21.43 21.26 37.98
N LEU A 74 22.19 20.19 37.70
CA LEU A 74 23.25 19.67 38.56
C LEU A 74 24.60 20.36 38.35
N GLY A 75 24.73 21.19 37.30
CA GLY A 75 26.00 21.81 36.93
C GLY A 75 27.07 20.81 36.51
N THR A 76 26.66 19.60 36.12
CA THR A 76 27.58 18.54 35.68
C THR A 76 28.09 18.80 34.27
N THR A 77 29.24 18.23 33.95
CA THR A 77 29.64 18.00 32.56
C THR A 77 28.56 17.17 31.86
N PRO A 78 28.51 17.08 30.50
CA PRO A 78 27.39 16.46 29.76
C PRO A 78 27.27 14.92 29.92
N ALA A 79 27.49 14.41 31.13
CA ALA A 79 27.49 13.01 31.49
C ALA A 79 26.08 12.41 31.48
N PHE A 80 25.09 13.09 32.08
CA PHE A 80 23.71 12.58 32.05
C PHE A 80 23.12 12.67 30.66
N MET A 81 23.46 13.69 29.88
CA MET A 81 23.07 13.77 28.48
C MET A 81 23.60 12.58 27.67
N LEU A 82 24.87 12.18 27.84
CA LEU A 82 25.40 10.99 27.16
C LEU A 82 24.65 9.72 27.58
N VAL A 83 24.47 9.49 28.88
CA VAL A 83 23.79 8.28 29.39
C VAL A 83 22.35 8.22 28.90
N LEU A 84 21.59 9.32 29.02
CA LEU A 84 20.20 9.39 28.61
C LEU A 84 20.00 9.41 27.10
N PHE A 85 20.98 9.91 26.34
CA PHE A 85 20.99 9.78 24.89
C PHE A 85 21.03 8.30 24.47
N PHE A 86 21.95 7.51 25.02
CA PHE A 86 22.02 6.08 24.73
C PHE A 86 20.79 5.34 25.23
N LEU A 87 20.26 5.72 26.39
CA LEU A 87 19.02 5.13 26.91
C LEU A 87 17.81 5.46 26.02
N GLY A 88 17.71 6.69 25.54
CA GLY A 88 16.68 7.13 24.60
C GLY A 88 16.79 6.41 23.24
N ALA A 89 18.01 6.26 22.73
CA ALA A 89 18.28 5.47 21.53
C ALA A 89 17.91 3.99 21.72
N ALA A 90 18.25 3.39 22.87
CA ALA A 90 17.88 2.02 23.20
C ALA A 90 16.34 1.85 23.31
N GLY A 91 15.65 2.83 23.91
CA GLY A 91 14.18 2.86 23.97
C GLY A 91 13.55 2.94 22.58
N GLY A 92 14.06 3.82 21.71
CA GLY A 92 13.63 3.89 20.31
C GLY A 92 13.88 2.58 19.56
N MET A 93 15.05 1.96 19.75
CA MET A 93 15.38 0.66 19.16
C MET A 93 14.43 -0.45 19.64
N MET A 94 14.07 -0.43 20.93
CA MET A 94 13.14 -1.39 21.53
C MET A 94 11.71 -1.21 20.98
N ASN A 95 11.27 0.02 20.73
CA ASN A 95 9.99 0.29 20.05
C ASN A 95 9.97 -0.29 18.63
N ILE A 96 11.06 -0.13 17.88
CA ILE A 96 11.22 -0.67 16.52
C ILE A 96 11.22 -2.21 16.57
N TRP A 97 11.94 -2.81 17.51
CA TRP A 97 11.96 -4.26 17.66
C TRP A 97 10.56 -4.81 17.99
N ARG A 98 9.76 -4.09 18.78
CA ARG A 98 8.36 -4.44 19.04
C ARG A 98 7.48 -4.32 17.79
N LEU A 99 7.72 -3.30 16.97
CA LEU A 99 7.02 -3.11 15.69
C LEU A 99 7.31 -4.27 14.72
N LEU A 100 8.57 -4.72 14.66
CA LEU A 100 9.00 -5.82 13.79
C LEU A 100 8.55 -7.19 14.31
N ASN A 101 8.57 -7.41 15.63
CA ASN A 101 8.20 -8.70 16.24
C ASN A 101 6.70 -8.94 16.40
N GLY A 102 5.85 -8.17 15.72
CA GLY A 102 4.43 -8.50 15.55
C GLY A 102 3.52 -8.32 16.77
N LYS A 103 4.04 -7.98 17.96
CA LYS A 103 3.21 -7.65 19.14
C LYS A 103 2.42 -6.34 19.00
N GLY A 104 2.58 -5.61 17.89
CA GLY A 104 1.82 -4.40 17.53
C GLY A 104 1.06 -4.47 16.20
N MET A 105 1.03 -5.62 15.52
CA MET A 105 0.32 -5.82 14.24
C MET A 105 -0.95 -6.69 14.39
N GLY A 106 -1.44 -6.88 15.62
CA GLY A 106 -2.65 -7.65 15.93
C GLY A 106 -3.98 -6.96 15.60
N ALA A 107 -3.97 -5.72 15.11
CA ALA A 107 -5.20 -5.00 14.75
C ALA A 107 -4.98 -4.23 13.43
N GLY A 108 -5.48 -4.77 12.32
CA GLY A 108 -5.76 -3.94 11.14
C GLY A 108 -5.07 -4.27 9.81
N TYR A 109 -4.42 -5.44 9.65
CA TYR A 109 -3.99 -5.92 8.31
C TYR A 109 -4.75 -7.17 7.84
N PHE A 110 -5.98 -7.36 8.32
CA PHE A 110 -6.89 -8.32 7.68
C PHE A 110 -7.35 -7.76 6.33
N SER A 111 -6.66 -8.26 5.31
CA SER A 111 -7.16 -8.65 4.00
C SER A 111 -8.68 -8.57 3.82
N ASP A 112 -9.14 -7.62 3.01
CA ASP A 112 -10.46 -7.68 2.38
C ASP A 112 -10.35 -8.35 1.00
N HIS A 113 -9.96 -9.61 1.00
CA HIS A 113 -9.92 -10.47 -0.20
C HIS A 113 -10.72 -11.73 0.03
N ARG A 114 -12.03 -11.61 0.33
CA ARG A 114 -12.89 -12.81 0.28
C ARG A 114 -14.41 -12.59 0.18
N GLU A 115 -14.94 -11.76 -0.73
CA GLU A 115 -16.39 -11.87 -1.02
C GLU A 115 -16.87 -11.30 -2.35
N ASN A 116 -16.40 -11.82 -3.49
CA ASN A 116 -17.10 -11.62 -4.77
C ASN A 116 -17.22 -12.89 -5.64
N ASN A 117 -17.04 -14.07 -5.03
CA ASN A 117 -17.40 -15.35 -5.64
C ASN A 117 -18.82 -15.82 -5.25
N ALA A 118 -19.73 -14.89 -4.97
CA ALA A 118 -21.13 -15.20 -4.68
C ALA A 118 -22.01 -15.28 -5.95
N SER A 119 -21.42 -15.44 -7.13
CA SER A 119 -22.13 -15.42 -8.41
C SER A 119 -21.78 -16.61 -9.32
N ALA A 120 -21.96 -17.83 -8.81
CA ALA A 120 -22.43 -19.05 -9.51
C ALA A 120 -21.97 -20.29 -8.72
N PRO A 121 -22.70 -21.44 -8.68
CA PRO A 121 -23.88 -21.82 -9.49
C PRO A 121 -25.03 -22.44 -8.68
N THR A 122 -26.30 -22.06 -8.92
CA THR A 122 -27.45 -22.94 -8.60
C THR A 122 -28.73 -22.48 -9.32
N LYS A 123 -29.00 -23.10 -10.47
CA LYS A 123 -30.35 -23.54 -10.88
C LYS A 123 -30.11 -24.86 -11.61
N THR A 124 -30.10 -25.99 -10.90
CA THR A 124 -31.28 -26.83 -10.58
C THR A 124 -32.22 -26.92 -11.77
N GLY A 125 -32.30 -28.14 -12.30
CA GLY A 125 -33.06 -28.50 -13.48
C GLY A 125 -34.53 -28.10 -13.42
N ALA A 126 -35.02 -27.73 -14.58
CA ALA A 126 -36.38 -27.96 -15.00
C ALA A 126 -36.28 -28.41 -16.47
N GLU A 127 -35.90 -29.68 -16.66
CA GLU A 127 -36.49 -30.46 -17.73
C GLU A 127 -38.00 -30.43 -17.49
N ASP A 128 -38.75 -29.69 -18.31
CA ASP A 128 -40.16 -29.96 -18.53
C ASP A 128 -40.36 -30.31 -19.99
N LYS A 129 -40.87 -31.53 -20.17
CA LYS A 129 -41.32 -32.12 -21.41
C LYS A 129 -42.56 -31.39 -21.91
N LYS A 130 -42.69 -31.31 -23.24
CA LYS A 130 -43.83 -31.76 -24.06
C LYS A 130 -43.70 -31.08 -25.42
N ASP A 131 -43.50 -31.85 -26.49
CA ASP A 131 -44.55 -32.54 -27.26
C ASP A 131 -45.52 -31.52 -27.88
#